data_AF-A0A9D6TC81-F1
#
_entry.id   AF-A0A9D6TC81-F1
#
_cell.length_a   1.000
_cell.length_b   1.000
_cell.length_c   1.000
_cell.angle_alpha   90.00
_cell.angle_beta   90.00
_cell.angle_gamma   90.00
#
_symmetry.space_group_name_H-M   'P 1'
#
loop_
_entity.id
_entity.type
_entity.pdbx_description
1 polymer ?
#
loop_
_entity_poly.entity_id
_entity_poly.type
_entity_poly.pdbx_seq_one_letter_code
_entity_poly.pdbx_strand_id
1 'polypeptide(L)'
;MRWLYKIAVVALVAAMMGCGGDAGDRAVLRFLGFDNPDNGQPDTVNQTSAAVDIFPGLCSDGSYEPFTETEAVATFINNSGSDIQLDTITVAIPDSGVATITQHVSQTITGGRCGGSGGKRCAIDEECAVGTAPGTCTHQESQVTFKLFDIETKLLVSAGVYNVSVTFSGEDLSAERFTVREGLRVTFANFDGCSSGGQ
;
A
#
# COMPACT_ATOMS: atom_id res chain seq x y z
N MET A 1 19.63 10.05 52.60
CA MET A 1 18.27 9.66 52.16
C MET A 1 18.12 10.15 50.72
N ARG A 2 18.54 9.36 49.71
CA ARG A 2 17.67 8.47 48.89
C ARG A 2 16.36 9.19 48.49
N TRP A 3 16.24 9.74 47.28
CA TRP A 3 15.98 9.10 45.96
C TRP A 3 14.55 9.47 45.53
N LEU A 4 14.38 10.15 44.40
CA LEU A 4 13.53 9.77 43.26
C LEU A 4 13.21 10.98 42.37
N TYR A 5 13.90 11.02 41.22
CA TYR A 5 13.52 11.73 40.03
C TYR A 5 12.17 11.20 39.52
N LYS A 6 11.22 12.11 39.23
CA LYS A 6 10.05 11.77 38.40
C LYS A 6 10.33 12.22 36.98
N ILE A 7 10.74 11.26 36.16
CA ILE A 7 10.75 11.35 34.70
C ILE A 7 9.28 11.32 34.25
N ALA A 8 8.81 12.40 33.67
CA ALA A 8 7.54 12.42 32.95
C ALA A 8 7.77 11.79 31.57
N VAL A 9 7.31 10.55 31.40
CA VAL A 9 7.21 9.92 30.08
C VAL A 9 6.00 10.54 29.39
N VAL A 10 6.26 11.44 28.45
CA VAL A 10 5.26 11.91 27.49
C VAL A 10 5.09 10.79 26.46
N ALA A 11 4.07 9.96 26.67
CA ALA A 11 3.63 8.99 25.66
C ALA A 11 2.91 9.77 24.54
N LEU A 12 3.61 9.99 23.44
CA LEU A 12 3.02 10.45 22.19
C LEU A 12 2.23 9.26 21.59
N VAL A 13 0.94 9.17 21.90
CA VAL A 13 0.05 8.25 21.19
C VAL A 13 -0.22 8.87 19.83
N ALA A 14 0.48 8.38 18.81
CA ALA A 14 0.13 8.62 17.42
C ALA A 14 -1.24 7.97 17.16
N ALA A 15 -2.30 8.75 17.31
CA ALA A 15 -3.60 8.44 16.73
C ALA A 15 -3.47 8.61 15.20
N MET A 16 -2.99 7.56 14.53
CA MET A 16 -3.16 7.45 13.09
C MET A 16 -4.65 7.29 12.81
N MET A 17 -5.26 8.37 12.36
CA MET A 17 -6.59 8.41 11.78
C MET A 17 -6.61 7.55 10.52
N GLY A 18 -6.86 6.26 10.67
CA GLY A 18 -7.22 5.33 9.60
C GLY A 18 -8.70 4.95 9.70
N CYS A 19 -9.60 5.94 9.64
CA CYS A 19 -11.04 5.73 9.68
C CYS A 19 -11.55 5.61 8.24
N GLY A 20 -12.08 4.43 7.86
CA GLY A 20 -12.76 4.26 6.57
C GLY A 20 -12.69 2.88 5.91
N GLY A 21 -12.57 1.79 6.68
CA GLY A 21 -12.92 0.45 6.21
C GLY A 21 -13.92 -0.14 7.19
N ASP A 22 -14.98 -0.78 6.69
CA ASP A 22 -15.92 -1.50 7.55
C ASP A 22 -15.11 -2.52 8.36
N ALA A 23 -15.31 -2.54 9.68
CA ALA A 23 -14.49 -3.35 10.57
C ALA A 23 -14.56 -4.86 10.25
N GLY A 24 -15.62 -5.29 9.55
CA GLY A 24 -15.77 -6.65 9.00
C GLY A 24 -14.80 -6.93 7.85
N ASP A 25 -14.75 -6.04 6.84
CA ASP A 25 -13.88 -6.18 5.67
C ASP A 25 -12.40 -6.22 6.04
N ARG A 26 -11.99 -5.42 7.04
CA ARG A 26 -10.61 -5.39 7.55
C ARG A 26 -10.20 -6.66 8.29
N ALA A 27 -11.15 -7.48 8.75
CA ALA A 27 -10.85 -8.80 9.29
C ALA A 27 -10.53 -9.79 8.17
N VAL A 28 -11.14 -9.63 6.99
CA VAL A 28 -10.97 -10.49 5.82
C VAL A 28 -9.76 -10.06 4.98
N LEU A 29 -9.71 -8.81 4.54
CA LEU A 29 -8.62 -8.26 3.74
C LEU A 29 -7.80 -7.28 4.56
N ARG A 30 -6.60 -7.70 4.96
CA ARG A 30 -5.69 -6.89 5.78
C ARG A 30 -4.59 -6.30 4.93
N PHE A 31 -4.51 -4.97 4.91
CA PHE A 31 -3.37 -4.24 4.36
C PHE A 31 -2.18 -4.27 5.33
N LEU A 32 -0.97 -4.48 4.80
CA LEU A 32 0.26 -4.54 5.58
C LEU A 32 1.15 -3.31 5.42
N GLY A 33 1.15 -2.69 4.24
CA GLY A 33 2.01 -1.56 3.95
C GLY A 33 2.22 -1.33 2.46
N PHE A 34 2.79 -0.17 2.16
CA PHE A 34 3.33 0.16 0.85
C PHE A 34 4.83 -0.14 0.80
N ASP A 35 5.34 -0.36 -0.41
CA ASP A 35 6.77 -0.44 -0.67
C ASP A 35 7.09 0.14 -2.05
N ASN A 36 8.35 0.49 -2.25
CA ASN A 36 8.86 0.90 -3.54
C ASN A 36 9.24 -0.33 -4.36
N PRO A 37 8.72 -0.51 -5.59
CA PRO A 37 9.36 -1.47 -6.48
C PRO A 37 10.81 -1.03 -6.73
N ASP A 38 11.77 -1.95 -6.63
CA ASP A 38 13.17 -1.69 -7.00
C ASP A 38 13.28 -1.61 -8.55
N ASN A 39 12.75 -0.53 -9.11
CA ASN A 39 12.60 -0.31 -10.55
C ASN A 39 13.48 0.86 -11.06
N GLY A 40 14.37 1.38 -10.22
CA GLY A 40 15.24 2.50 -10.58
C GLY A 40 14.52 3.85 -10.71
N GLN A 41 13.29 3.99 -10.20
CA GLN A 41 12.62 5.29 -10.13
C GLN A 41 13.29 6.21 -9.08
N PRO A 42 13.36 7.53 -9.32
CA PRO A 42 13.95 8.50 -8.38
C PRO A 42 13.07 8.72 -7.14
N ASP A 43 11.77 8.46 -7.27
CA ASP A 43 10.81 8.60 -6.18
C ASP A 43 11.02 7.51 -5.12
N THR A 44 10.77 7.85 -3.86
CA THR A 44 10.84 6.87 -2.75
C THR A 44 9.46 6.62 -2.18
N VAL A 45 9.05 5.36 -2.12
CA VAL A 45 7.82 4.92 -1.43
C VAL A 45 8.20 4.04 -0.25
N ASN A 46 7.78 4.41 0.95
CA ASN A 46 7.94 3.62 2.17
C ASN A 46 6.55 3.21 2.70
N GLN A 47 6.53 2.35 3.72
CA GLN A 47 5.29 1.80 4.31
C GLN A 47 4.19 2.83 4.62
N THR A 48 4.55 4.05 5.03
CA THR A 48 3.58 5.08 5.46
C THR A 48 3.83 6.45 4.84
N SER A 49 4.82 6.58 3.96
CA SER A 49 5.18 7.86 3.36
C SER A 49 5.82 7.72 2.00
N ALA A 50 5.70 8.74 1.15
CA ALA A 50 6.46 8.84 -0.09
C ALA A 50 7.12 10.21 -0.25
N ALA A 51 8.24 10.24 -0.97
CA ALA A 51 8.91 11.43 -1.47
C ALA A 51 8.85 11.36 -3.00
N VAL A 52 8.14 12.32 -3.59
CA VAL A 52 7.82 12.34 -5.01
C VAL A 52 8.38 13.61 -5.63
N ASP A 53 9.24 13.43 -6.61
CA ASP A 53 9.75 14.54 -7.41
C ASP A 53 8.64 15.09 -8.32
N ILE A 54 8.53 16.40 -8.48
CA ILE A 54 7.49 17.02 -9.32
C ILE A 54 8.04 17.84 -10.49
N PHE A 55 9.36 17.85 -10.67
CA PHE A 55 9.96 18.66 -11.73
C PHE A 55 11.24 18.03 -12.28
N PRO A 56 11.35 17.81 -13.61
CA PRO A 56 12.61 17.35 -14.21
C PRO A 56 13.68 18.44 -14.16
N GLY A 57 14.58 18.34 -13.20
CA GLY A 57 15.78 19.16 -13.03
C GLY A 57 16.84 18.95 -14.10
N LEU A 58 17.73 19.94 -14.22
CA LEU A 58 18.91 19.88 -15.08
C LEU A 58 20.13 19.43 -14.26
N CYS A 59 20.80 18.40 -14.74
CA CYS A 59 22.04 17.90 -14.18
C CYS A 59 23.24 18.76 -14.56
N SER A 60 24.33 18.62 -13.79
CA SER A 60 25.55 19.41 -13.97
C SER A 60 26.25 19.18 -15.32
N ASP A 61 25.98 18.07 -15.98
CA ASP A 61 26.43 17.74 -17.34
C ASP A 61 25.51 18.29 -18.45
N GLY A 62 24.43 18.96 -18.08
CA GLY A 62 23.42 19.51 -19.00
C GLY A 62 22.35 18.51 -19.44
N SER A 63 22.35 17.28 -18.91
CA SER A 63 21.25 16.33 -19.11
C SER A 63 20.06 16.66 -18.20
N TYR A 64 18.90 16.08 -18.48
CA TYR A 64 17.76 16.11 -17.56
C TYR A 64 17.85 14.91 -16.62
N GLU A 65 17.48 15.11 -15.36
CA GLU A 65 17.32 13.99 -14.45
C GLU A 65 16.20 13.04 -14.93
N PRO A 66 16.27 11.75 -14.58
CA PRO A 66 15.18 10.83 -14.87
C PRO A 66 13.89 11.30 -14.20
N PHE A 67 12.84 11.53 -14.99
CA PHE A 67 11.52 11.89 -14.48
C PHE A 67 10.50 10.85 -14.93
N THR A 68 10.16 9.95 -14.02
CA THR A 68 9.28 8.81 -14.30
C THR A 68 7.96 8.94 -13.55
N GLU A 69 7.00 8.09 -13.89
CA GLU A 69 5.83 7.85 -13.07
C GLU A 69 6.26 7.29 -11.71
N THR A 70 5.46 7.55 -10.67
CA THR A 70 5.66 6.96 -9.34
C THR A 70 4.89 5.66 -9.26
N GLU A 71 5.58 4.52 -9.15
CA GLU A 71 4.97 3.22 -8.87
C GLU A 71 5.04 2.87 -7.39
N ALA A 72 4.07 2.10 -6.90
CA ALA A 72 4.05 1.57 -5.54
C ALA A 72 3.58 0.11 -5.54
N VAL A 73 4.06 -0.66 -4.57
CA VAL A 73 3.58 -2.01 -4.27
C VAL A 73 2.80 -1.97 -2.97
N ALA A 74 1.55 -2.44 -2.98
CA ALA A 74 0.75 -2.64 -1.78
C ALA A 74 0.72 -4.12 -1.40
N THR A 75 0.99 -4.43 -0.14
CA THR A 75 0.99 -5.81 0.36
C THR A 75 -0.26 -6.09 1.19
N PHE A 76 -0.91 -7.21 0.91
CA PHE A 76 -2.13 -7.66 1.57
C PHE A 76 -2.03 -9.09 2.08
N ILE A 77 -2.78 -9.39 3.14
CA ILE A 77 -3.13 -10.76 3.53
C ILE A 77 -4.64 -10.89 3.47
N ASN A 78 -5.13 -11.92 2.76
CA ASN A 78 -6.52 -12.31 2.75
C ASN A 78 -6.74 -13.49 3.72
N ASN A 79 -7.42 -13.20 4.82
CA ASN A 79 -7.76 -14.15 5.89
C ASN A 79 -9.02 -14.99 5.58
N SER A 80 -9.71 -14.77 4.46
CA SER A 80 -10.81 -15.65 4.03
C SER A 80 -10.28 -16.84 3.23
N GLY A 81 -11.15 -17.84 2.99
CA GLY A 81 -10.85 -18.93 2.07
C GLY A 81 -11.03 -18.59 0.59
N SER A 82 -11.89 -17.62 0.27
CA SER A 82 -12.12 -17.18 -1.11
C SER A 82 -11.00 -16.26 -1.59
N ASP A 83 -10.65 -16.35 -2.87
CA ASP A 83 -9.76 -15.37 -3.48
C ASP A 83 -10.54 -14.08 -3.75
N ILE A 84 -9.86 -12.95 -3.59
CA ILE A 84 -10.44 -11.63 -3.90
C ILE A 84 -9.82 -11.14 -5.20
N GLN A 85 -10.66 -10.80 -6.16
CA GLN A 85 -10.28 -10.15 -7.39
C GLN A 85 -10.34 -8.63 -7.19
N LEU A 86 -9.18 -7.98 -7.11
CA LEU A 86 -9.11 -6.53 -7.16
C LEU A 86 -9.44 -6.06 -8.58
N ASP A 87 -10.33 -5.06 -8.66
CA ASP A 87 -10.77 -4.48 -9.92
C ASP A 87 -10.46 -2.99 -10.04
N THR A 88 -10.34 -2.28 -8.92
CA THR A 88 -10.21 -0.83 -8.93
C THR A 88 -9.25 -0.36 -7.84
N ILE A 89 -8.38 0.58 -8.20
CA ILE A 89 -7.54 1.34 -7.28
C ILE A 89 -7.81 2.82 -7.51
N THR A 90 -8.12 3.56 -6.45
CA THR A 90 -8.25 5.02 -6.52
C THR A 90 -7.22 5.70 -5.64
N VAL A 91 -6.61 6.77 -6.16
CA VAL A 91 -5.65 7.61 -5.45
C VAL A 91 -6.19 9.02 -5.43
N ALA A 92 -6.45 9.54 -4.23
CA ALA A 92 -6.93 10.89 -4.01
C ALA A 92 -5.88 11.70 -3.24
N ILE A 93 -5.62 12.92 -3.70
CA ILE A 93 -4.76 13.90 -3.02
C ILE A 93 -5.68 15.06 -2.57
N PRO A 94 -6.26 14.99 -1.36
CA PRO A 94 -7.16 16.02 -0.86
C PRO A 94 -6.50 17.40 -0.89
N ASP A 95 -7.29 18.44 -1.18
CA ASP A 95 -6.89 19.85 -1.15
C ASP A 95 -5.76 20.25 -2.12
N SER A 96 -5.35 19.37 -3.03
CA SER A 96 -4.32 19.65 -4.04
C SER A 96 -4.83 20.37 -5.29
N GLY A 97 -6.15 20.31 -5.54
CA GLY A 97 -6.76 20.75 -6.79
C GLY A 97 -6.62 19.76 -7.95
N VAL A 98 -5.96 18.62 -7.74
CA VAL A 98 -5.83 17.54 -8.73
C VAL A 98 -7.00 16.56 -8.62
N ALA A 99 -7.45 16.03 -9.75
CA ALA A 99 -8.51 15.03 -9.79
C ALA A 99 -8.07 13.69 -9.15
N THR A 100 -9.04 12.89 -8.71
CA THR A 100 -8.76 11.53 -8.22
C THR A 100 -8.34 10.64 -9.38
N ILE A 101 -7.21 9.93 -9.22
CA ILE A 101 -6.73 8.94 -10.18
C ILE A 101 -7.53 7.65 -9.95
N THR A 102 -8.09 7.07 -11.01
CA THR A 102 -8.77 5.78 -10.97
C THR A 102 -8.11 4.82 -11.94
N GLN A 103 -7.71 3.65 -11.45
CA GLN A 103 -7.08 2.60 -12.22
C GLN A 103 -7.94 1.35 -12.16
N HIS A 104 -8.18 0.76 -13.33
CA HIS A 104 -8.75 -0.57 -13.43
C HIS A 104 -7.62 -1.59 -13.41
N VAL A 105 -7.68 -2.52 -12.47
CA VAL A 105 -6.70 -3.58 -12.30
C VAL A 105 -7.37 -4.94 -12.41
N SER A 106 -6.57 -5.98 -12.56
CA SER A 106 -7.05 -7.35 -12.54
C SER A 106 -6.02 -8.20 -11.80
N GLN A 107 -5.98 -8.05 -10.48
CA GLN A 107 -5.04 -8.76 -9.61
C GLN A 107 -5.79 -9.59 -8.57
N THR A 108 -5.28 -10.77 -8.28
CA THR A 108 -5.91 -11.70 -7.35
C THR A 108 -5.15 -11.70 -6.02
N ILE A 109 -5.85 -11.46 -4.93
CA ILE A 109 -5.34 -11.63 -3.56
C ILE A 109 -5.77 -13.02 -3.08
N THR A 110 -4.80 -13.91 -2.95
CA THR A 110 -5.05 -15.32 -2.67
C THR A 110 -5.53 -15.51 -1.23
N GLY A 111 -6.68 -16.16 -1.05
CA GLY A 111 -7.19 -16.55 0.26
C GLY A 111 -6.40 -17.71 0.88
N GLY A 112 -6.77 -18.14 2.08
CA GLY A 112 -6.08 -19.23 2.78
C GLY A 112 -6.13 -20.56 2.02
N ARG A 113 -5.05 -21.35 2.17
CA ARG A 113 -4.89 -22.68 1.56
C ARG A 113 -4.43 -23.72 2.58
N CYS A 114 -5.05 -24.89 2.52
CA CYS A 114 -4.64 -26.03 3.32
C CYS A 114 -3.32 -26.61 2.82
N GLY A 115 -2.38 -26.82 3.73
CA GLY A 115 -1.11 -27.49 3.42
C GLY A 115 -1.31 -28.93 2.93
N GLY A 116 -0.68 -29.30 1.82
CA GLY A 116 -0.63 -30.70 1.33
C GLY A 116 -1.89 -31.27 0.69
N SER A 117 -3.03 -30.55 0.67
CA SER A 117 -4.32 -31.06 0.16
C SER A 117 -4.73 -30.47 -1.20
N GLY A 118 -3.79 -30.33 -2.13
CA GLY A 118 -4.08 -29.94 -3.52
C GLY A 118 -4.68 -28.53 -3.69
N GLY A 119 -4.42 -27.61 -2.75
CA GLY A 119 -4.90 -26.23 -2.85
C GLY A 119 -6.35 -26.01 -2.39
N LYS A 120 -6.90 -26.89 -1.54
CA LYS A 120 -8.19 -26.65 -0.86
C LYS A 120 -8.14 -25.29 -0.14
N ARG A 121 -9.20 -24.50 -0.33
CA ARG A 121 -9.41 -23.20 0.32
C ARG A 121 -9.76 -23.36 1.80
N CYS A 122 -9.29 -22.43 2.61
CA CYS A 122 -9.61 -22.38 4.02
C CYS A 122 -9.57 -20.95 4.57
N ALA A 123 -10.41 -20.65 5.54
CA ALA A 123 -10.33 -19.47 6.39
C ALA A 123 -9.72 -19.78 7.77
N ILE A 124 -9.83 -21.05 8.21
CA ILE A 124 -9.36 -21.52 9.52
C ILE A 124 -8.79 -22.95 9.43
N ASP A 125 -7.98 -23.35 10.41
CA ASP A 125 -7.29 -24.65 10.46
C ASP A 125 -8.24 -25.85 10.44
N GLU A 126 -9.42 -25.74 11.05
CA GLU A 126 -10.42 -26.80 11.12
C GLU A 126 -10.93 -27.21 9.73
N GLU A 127 -10.97 -26.27 8.79
CA GLU A 127 -11.37 -26.54 7.41
C GLU A 127 -10.33 -27.40 6.66
N CYS A 128 -9.11 -27.48 7.21
CA CYS A 128 -8.01 -28.31 6.69
C CYS A 128 -7.86 -29.66 7.38
N ALA A 129 -8.65 -29.95 8.42
CA ALA A 129 -8.58 -31.22 9.13
C ALA A 129 -8.94 -32.40 8.20
N VAL A 130 -8.19 -33.50 8.32
CA VAL A 130 -8.43 -34.75 7.56
C VAL A 130 -8.64 -35.89 8.56
N GLY A 131 -9.89 -36.36 8.65
CA GLY A 131 -10.27 -37.35 9.67
C GLY A 131 -10.09 -36.78 11.08
N THR A 132 -9.21 -37.37 11.87
CA THR A 132 -8.87 -36.90 13.24
C THR A 132 -7.58 -36.09 13.30
N ALA A 133 -6.87 -35.91 12.17
CA ALA A 133 -5.63 -35.16 12.14
C ALA A 133 -5.92 -33.65 12.00
N PRO A 134 -5.30 -32.78 12.83
CA PRO A 134 -5.41 -31.34 12.64
C PRO A 134 -4.76 -30.94 11.31
N GLY A 135 -5.38 -29.97 10.64
CA GLY A 135 -4.82 -29.33 9.45
C GLY A 135 -4.25 -27.96 9.78
N THR A 136 -3.58 -27.34 8.80
CA THR A 136 -3.12 -25.95 8.91
C THR A 136 -3.57 -25.18 7.69
N CYS A 137 -4.20 -24.04 7.94
CA CYS A 137 -4.58 -23.06 6.96
C CYS A 137 -3.48 -21.99 6.85
N THR A 138 -2.85 -21.91 5.68
CA THR A 138 -1.80 -20.92 5.43
C THR A 138 -2.38 -19.77 4.63
N HIS A 139 -2.18 -18.55 5.13
CA HIS A 139 -2.46 -17.31 4.40
C HIS A 139 -1.15 -16.74 3.88
N GLN A 140 -1.16 -16.26 2.63
CA GLN A 140 0.03 -15.73 1.97
C GLN A 140 -0.12 -14.23 1.73
N GLU A 141 0.99 -13.51 1.82
CA GLU A 141 1.08 -12.14 1.35
C GLU A 141 0.93 -12.08 -0.17
N SER A 142 0.01 -11.24 -0.64
CA SER A 142 -0.13 -10.89 -2.06
C SER A 142 0.32 -9.45 -2.26
N GLN A 143 1.14 -9.23 -3.27
CA GLN A 143 1.64 -7.92 -3.65
C GLN A 143 0.87 -7.40 -4.85
N VAL A 144 0.48 -6.13 -4.78
CA VAL A 144 -0.29 -5.43 -5.81
C VAL A 144 0.50 -4.22 -6.27
N THR A 145 1.09 -4.30 -7.45
CA THR A 145 1.78 -3.16 -8.07
C THR A 145 0.77 -2.26 -8.75
N PHE A 146 0.88 -0.96 -8.54
CA PHE A 146 0.02 0.05 -9.15
C PHE A 146 0.77 1.37 -9.33
N LYS A 147 0.22 2.25 -10.17
CA LYS A 147 0.75 3.59 -10.34
C LYS A 147 0.24 4.49 -9.22
N LEU A 148 1.13 5.04 -8.40
CA LEU A 148 0.75 5.97 -7.36
C LEU A 148 0.48 7.36 -7.95
N PHE A 149 1.37 7.85 -8.81
CA PHE A 149 1.21 9.12 -9.52
C PHE A 149 1.72 9.01 -10.96
N ASP A 150 0.92 9.47 -11.92
CA ASP A 150 1.37 9.67 -13.29
C ASP A 150 2.09 11.02 -13.47
N ILE A 151 2.73 11.17 -14.62
CA ILE A 151 3.45 12.41 -14.98
C ILE A 151 2.54 13.64 -14.92
N GLU A 152 1.29 13.53 -15.35
CA GLU A 152 0.35 14.66 -15.34
C GLU A 152 0.05 15.13 -13.91
N THR A 153 -0.22 14.20 -13.00
CA THR A 153 -0.43 14.48 -11.58
C THR A 153 0.79 15.14 -10.96
N LYS A 154 1.99 14.59 -11.23
CA LYS A 154 3.26 15.15 -10.72
C LYS A 154 3.46 16.59 -11.19
N LEU A 155 3.09 16.93 -12.43
CA LEU A 155 3.23 18.29 -12.97
C LEU A 155 2.14 19.27 -12.49
N LEU A 156 0.97 18.79 -12.07
CA LEU A 156 -0.16 19.62 -11.64
C LEU A 156 -0.18 19.87 -10.13
N VAL A 157 0.39 18.98 -9.32
CA VAL A 157 0.38 19.11 -7.87
C VAL A 157 1.38 20.17 -7.41
N SER A 158 0.96 21.04 -6.50
CA SER A 158 1.86 22.03 -5.90
C SER A 158 2.78 21.37 -4.86
N ALA A 159 4.02 21.85 -4.77
CA ALA A 159 4.97 21.41 -3.75
C ALA A 159 4.37 21.52 -2.34
N GLY A 160 4.57 20.50 -1.51
CA GLY A 160 3.98 20.43 -0.18
C GLY A 160 3.89 19.02 0.38
N VAL A 161 3.27 18.90 1.55
CA VAL A 161 3.02 17.60 2.19
C VAL A 161 1.53 17.35 2.27
N TYR A 162 1.09 16.21 1.77
CA TYR A 162 -0.32 15.83 1.68
C TYR A 162 -0.56 14.47 2.33
N ASN A 163 -1.78 14.29 2.86
CA ASN A 163 -2.28 12.99 3.29
C ASN A 163 -3.05 12.37 2.13
N VAL A 164 -2.35 11.59 1.31
CA VAL A 164 -2.91 10.90 0.16
C VAL A 164 -3.72 9.70 0.63
N SER A 165 -4.87 9.48 0.00
CA SER A 165 -5.74 8.36 0.28
C SER A 165 -5.70 7.39 -0.89
N VAL A 166 -5.33 6.14 -0.61
CA VAL A 166 -5.36 5.04 -1.58
C VAL A 166 -6.49 4.08 -1.21
N THR A 167 -7.39 3.81 -2.14
CA THR A 167 -8.51 2.89 -1.92
C THR A 167 -8.41 1.72 -2.90
N PHE A 168 -8.42 0.51 -2.37
CA PHE A 168 -8.44 -0.74 -3.12
C PHE A 168 -9.83 -1.34 -3.03
N SER A 169 -10.40 -1.70 -4.17
CA SER A 169 -11.70 -2.32 -4.26
C SER A 169 -11.62 -3.58 -5.12
N GLY A 170 -12.39 -4.58 -4.69
CA GLY A 170 -12.46 -5.86 -5.37
C GLY A 170 -13.69 -6.65 -4.93
N GLU A 171 -13.83 -7.83 -5.50
CA GLU A 171 -14.91 -8.77 -5.17
C GLU A 171 -14.38 -10.19 -5.04
N ASP A 172 -15.01 -10.99 -4.21
CA ASP A 172 -14.73 -12.42 -4.15
C ASP A 172 -15.61 -13.22 -5.13
N LEU A 173 -15.48 -14.55 -5.09
CA LEU A 173 -16.25 -15.45 -5.96
C LEU A 173 -17.75 -15.51 -5.66
N SER A 174 -18.19 -14.98 -4.52
CA SER A 174 -19.60 -14.83 -4.18
C SER A 174 -20.17 -13.47 -4.60
N ALA A 175 -19.36 -12.64 -5.27
CA ALA A 175 -19.63 -11.24 -5.60
C ALA A 175 -19.80 -10.33 -4.38
N GLU A 176 -19.27 -10.74 -3.22
CA GLU A 176 -19.14 -9.87 -2.06
C GLU A 176 -18.03 -8.84 -2.34
N ARG A 177 -18.31 -7.56 -2.07
CA ARG A 177 -17.40 -6.45 -2.35
C ARG A 177 -16.55 -6.13 -1.12
N PHE A 178 -15.25 -5.97 -1.33
CA PHE A 178 -14.30 -5.58 -0.30
C PHE A 178 -13.70 -4.23 -0.65
N THR A 179 -13.60 -3.34 0.34
CA THR A 179 -12.92 -2.05 0.18
C THR A 179 -11.93 -1.80 1.32
N VAL A 180 -10.68 -1.53 0.95
CA VAL A 180 -9.62 -1.17 1.89
C VAL A 180 -9.11 0.22 1.54
N ARG A 181 -9.16 1.13 2.51
CA ARG A 181 -8.72 2.52 2.35
C ARG A 181 -7.58 2.80 3.32
N GLU A 182 -6.46 3.28 2.78
CA GLU A 182 -5.24 3.54 3.53
C GLU A 182 -4.66 4.92 3.21
N GLY A 183 -4.04 5.52 4.22
CA GLY A 183 -3.43 6.84 4.14
C GLY A 183 -1.92 6.75 3.89
N LEU A 184 -1.41 7.64 3.05
CA LEU A 184 0.02 7.76 2.75
C LEU A 184 0.44 9.23 2.88
N ARG A 185 1.45 9.52 3.71
CA ARG A 185 1.97 10.88 3.85
C ARG A 185 2.97 11.17 2.73
N VAL A 186 2.58 11.97 1.75
CA VAL A 186 3.40 12.22 0.55
C VAL A 186 3.98 13.62 0.60
N THR A 187 5.29 13.73 0.34
CA THR A 187 5.99 15.00 0.14
C THR A 187 6.25 15.17 -1.35
N PHE A 188 5.64 16.19 -1.95
CA PHE A 188 5.92 16.63 -3.31
C PHE A 188 6.92 17.78 -3.25
N ALA A 189 8.08 17.60 -3.88
CA ALA A 189 9.14 18.61 -3.95
C ALA A 189 9.99 18.39 -5.20
N ASN A 190 10.92 19.30 -5.48
CA ASN A 190 11.98 19.04 -6.45
C ASN A 190 13.13 18.34 -5.70
N PHE A 191 13.39 17.08 -6.03
CA PHE A 191 14.48 16.30 -5.46
C PHE A 191 15.58 16.12 -6.51
N ASP A 192 16.85 16.27 -6.11
CA ASP A 192 17.98 16.06 -7.01
C ASP A 192 18.14 14.56 -7.36
N GLY A 193 17.67 14.19 -8.55
CA GLY A 193 17.75 12.87 -9.16
C GLY A 193 18.99 12.67 -10.03
N CYS A 194 19.89 13.65 -10.15
CA CYS A 194 21.06 13.56 -11.02
C CYS A 194 22.13 12.57 -10.55
N SER A 195 22.05 12.10 -9.30
CA SER A 195 23.00 11.13 -8.73
C SER A 195 22.59 9.66 -8.89
N SER A 196 21.40 9.33 -9.42
CA SER A 196 20.93 7.95 -9.57
C SER A 196 21.36 7.26 -10.87
N GLY A 197 22.00 7.98 -11.82
CA GLY A 197 22.46 7.46 -13.11
C GLY A 197 23.77 6.65 -13.10
N GLY A 198 24.13 6.03 -11.98
CA GLY A 198 25.45 5.42 -11.84
C GLY A 198 25.51 4.23 -10.87
N GLN A 199 24.84 3.13 -11.22
CA GLN A 199 25.38 1.76 -11.05
C GLN A 199 24.63 0.74 -11.90
#